data_AF-A0A4R5LME7-F1
#
_entry.id   AF-A0A4R5LME7-F1
#
_cell.length_a   1.000
_cell.length_b   1.000
_cell.length_c   1.000
_cell.angle_alpha   90.00
_cell.angle_beta   90.00
_cell.angle_gamma   90.00
#
_symmetry.space_group_name_H-M   'P 1'
#
loop_
_entity.id
_entity.type
_entity.pdbx_description
1 polymer ?
#
loop_
_entity_poly.entity_id
_entity_poly.type
_entity_poly.pdbx_seq_one_letter_code
_entity_poly.pdbx_strand_id
1 'polypeptide(L)' 'MEENAPDELPSPYETKLREWMSRWYDHAIEQGLVRPPFLLDDAKAERLEGYFAAGLTPSEGAQAFFGPAH' A
#
# COMPACT_ATOMS: atom_id res chain seq x y z
N MET A 1 35.59 -16.34 3.13
CA MET A 1 35.21 -14.95 2.86
C MET A 1 33.70 -14.97 2.80
N GLU A 2 33.04 -14.39 3.80
CA GLU A 2 31.58 -14.29 3.83
C GLU A 2 31.13 -13.51 2.58
N GLU A 3 30.49 -14.21 1.64
CA GLU A 3 29.68 -13.60 0.59
C GLU A 3 28.42 -13.03 1.27
N ASN A 4 28.56 -11.87 1.92
CA ASN A 4 27.41 -11.08 2.32
C ASN A 4 26.80 -10.56 1.01
N ALA A 5 25.66 -11.14 0.63
CA ALA A 5 24.79 -10.60 -0.40
C ALA A 5 24.62 -9.09 -0.15
N PRO A 6 24.67 -8.23 -1.19
CA PRO A 6 24.22 -6.87 -1.00
C PRO A 6 22.77 -6.99 -0.52
N ASP A 7 22.54 -6.60 0.72
CA ASP A 7 21.23 -6.26 1.24
C ASP A 7 20.63 -5.31 0.19
N GLU A 8 19.78 -5.84 -0.69
CA GLU A 8 19.01 -5.06 -1.65
C GLU A 8 18.08 -4.21 -0.79
N LEU A 9 18.62 -3.08 -0.33
CA LEU A 9 17.86 -2.08 0.36
C LEU A 9 16.63 -1.83 -0.51
N PRO A 10 15.41 -1.98 0.06
CA PRO A 10 14.20 -1.76 -0.71
C PRO A 10 14.35 -0.40 -1.37
N SER A 11 14.10 -0.34 -2.67
CA SER A 11 14.23 0.87 -3.45
C SER A 11 13.56 2.02 -2.69
N PRO A 12 14.08 3.27 -2.74
CA PRO A 12 13.39 4.40 -2.11
C PRO A 12 11.93 4.51 -2.56
N TYR A 13 11.59 3.95 -3.72
CA TYR A 13 10.23 3.71 -4.17
C TYR A 13 9.44 2.75 -3.27
N GLU A 14 9.95 1.54 -3.04
CA GLU A 14 9.31 0.52 -2.19
C GLU A 14 9.14 0.98 -0.74
N THR A 15 10.13 1.71 -0.20
CA THR A 15 10.03 2.28 1.14
C THR A 15 8.88 3.28 1.23
N LYS A 16 8.79 4.22 0.27
CA LYS A 16 7.68 5.19 0.21
C LYS A 16 6.34 4.50 -0.01
N LEU A 17 6.29 3.47 -0.85
CA LEU A 17 5.09 2.69 -1.09
C LEU A 17 4.63 1.98 0.19
N ARG A 18 5.55 1.37 0.95
CA ARG A 18 5.23 0.73 2.24
C ARG A 18 4.70 1.73 3.26
N GLU A 19 5.33 2.90 3.37
CA GLU A 19 4.83 3.98 4.24
C GLU A 19 3.43 4.46 3.80
N TRP A 20 3.23 4.62 2.50
CA TRP A 20 1.95 5.02 1.92
C TRP A 20 0.86 3.96 2.19
N MET A 21 1.15 2.68 1.97
CA MET A 21 0.25 1.57 2.24
C MET A 21 -0.07 1.43 3.73
N SER A 22 0.89 1.68 4.61
CA SER A 22 0.65 1.66 6.06
C SER A 22 -0.33 2.76 6.48
N ARG A 23 -0.19 3.98 5.94
CA ARG A 23 -1.13 5.08 6.21
C ARG A 23 -2.50 4.82 5.57
N TRP A 24 -2.51 4.21 4.40
CA TRP A 24 -3.74 3.80 3.72
C TRP A 24 -4.51 2.79 4.57
N TYR A 25 -3.81 1.80 5.13
CA TYR A 25 -4.39 0.76 5.96
C TYR A 25 -4.93 1.31 7.28
N ASP A 26 -4.17 2.18 7.94
CA ASP A 26 -4.60 2.86 9.18
C ASP A 26 -5.88 3.67 8.93
N HIS A 27 -5.90 4.48 7.88
CA HIS A 27 -7.09 5.24 7.48
C HIS A 27 -8.28 4.34 7.14
N ALA A 28 -8.05 3.23 6.44
CA ALA A 28 -9.10 2.28 6.10
C ALA A 28 -9.69 1.59 7.34
N ILE A 29 -8.89 1.36 8.38
CA ILE A 29 -9.37 0.88 9.69
C ILE A 29 -10.17 1.97 10.40
N GLU A 30 -9.67 3.22 10.45
CA GLU A 30 -10.35 4.35 11.09
C GLU A 30 -11.73 4.62 10.47
N GLN A 31 -11.84 4.50 9.15
CA GLN A 31 -13.10 4.63 8.40
C GLN A 31 -13.99 3.38 8.50
N GLY A 32 -13.50 2.27 9.09
CA GLY A 32 -14.22 1.01 9.18
C GLY A 32 -14.38 0.28 7.83
N LEU A 33 -13.59 0.67 6.82
CA LEU A 33 -13.55 0.04 5.48
C LEU A 33 -12.83 -1.31 5.51
N VAL A 34 -11.84 -1.44 6.39
CA VAL A 34 -11.07 -2.66 6.62
C VAL A 34 -11.32 -3.20 8.02
N ARG A 35 -11.56 -4.50 8.14
CA ARG A 35 -11.56 -5.22 9.42
C ARG A 35 -10.48 -6.31 9.42
N PRO A 36 -9.61 -6.35 10.44
CA PRO A 36 -8.65 -7.44 10.58
C PRO A 36 -9.37 -8.78 10.85
N PRO A 37 -8.86 -9.91 10.32
CA PRO A 37 -7.67 -10.03 9.48
C PRO A 37 -7.98 -9.68 8.01
N PHE A 38 -7.36 -8.62 7.50
CA PHE A 38 -7.49 -8.22 6.10
C PHE A 38 -6.22 -8.58 5.36
N LEU A 39 -6.36 -9.45 4.36
CA LEU A 39 -5.25 -9.84 3.50
C LEU A 39 -5.22 -8.94 2.26
N LEU A 40 -4.06 -8.34 2.03
CA LEU A 40 -3.69 -7.70 0.79
C LEU A 40 -3.15 -8.78 -0.16
N ASP A 41 -4.02 -9.26 -1.05
CA ASP A 41 -3.63 -10.13 -2.15
C ASP A 41 -2.81 -9.34 -3.19
N ASP A 42 -1.99 -10.03 -3.98
CA ASP A 42 -1.14 -9.41 -5.01
C ASP A 42 -1.93 -8.49 -5.96
N ALA A 43 -3.15 -8.89 -6.35
CA ALA A 43 -4.02 -8.06 -7.19
C ALA A 43 -4.48 -6.76 -6.50
N LYS A 44 -4.65 -6.77 -5.18
CA LYS A 44 -5.00 -5.56 -4.40
C LYS A 44 -3.78 -4.68 -4.20
N ALA A 45 -2.63 -5.29 -3.96
CA ALA A 45 -1.35 -4.59 -3.86
C ALA A 45 -1.01 -3.87 -5.17
N GLU A 46 -1.10 -4.55 -6.32
CA GLU A 46 -0.86 -3.94 -7.64
C GLU A 46 -1.80 -2.74 -7.89
N ARG A 47 -3.05 -2.85 -7.45
CA ARG A 47 -4.02 -1.75 -7.56
C ARG A 47 -3.63 -0.55 -6.67
N LEU A 48 -3.13 -0.79 -5.46
CA LEU A 48 -2.63 0.25 -4.56
C LEU A 48 -1.34 0.89 -5.09
N GLU A 49 -0.45 0.10 -5.66
CA GLU A 49 0.74 0.59 -6.37
C GLU A 49 0.36 1.51 -7.52
N GLY A 50 -0.68 1.16 -8.28
CA GLY A 50 -1.23 2.03 -9.31
C GLY A 50 -1.71 3.38 -8.77
N TYR A 51 -2.35 3.41 -7.60
CA TYR A 51 -2.76 4.67 -6.96
C TYR A 51 -1.58 5.50 -6.46
N PHE A 52 -0.58 4.84 -5.88
CA PHE A 52 0.66 5.49 -5.46
C PHE A 52 1.41 6.08 -6.66
N ALA A 53 1.53 5.33 -7.76
CA ALA A 53 2.16 5.78 -9.00
C ALA A 53 1.40 6.93 -9.67
N ALA A 54 0.08 6.97 -9.54
CA ALA A 54 -0.77 8.08 -9.98
C ALA A 54 -0.69 9.32 -9.05
N GLY A 55 0.01 9.22 -7.91
CA GLY A 55 0.23 10.32 -6.98
C GLY A 55 -0.96 10.58 -6.04
N LEU A 56 -1.86 9.61 -5.85
CA LEU A 56 -2.98 9.75 -4.93
C LEU A 56 -2.48 9.76 -3.48
N THR A 57 -3.21 10.47 -2.61
CA THR A 57 -3.00 10.35 -1.16
C THR A 57 -3.53 9.01 -0.65
N PRO A 58 -3.04 8.49 0.49
CA PRO A 58 -3.55 7.25 1.08
C PRO A 58 -5.06 7.28 1.32
N SER A 59 -5.61 8.43 1.72
CA SER A 59 -7.05 8.62 1.94
C SER A 59 -7.85 8.58 0.64
N GLU A 60 -7.36 9.20 -0.44
CA GLU A 60 -7.98 9.11 -1.76
C GLU A 60 -7.89 7.68 -2.32
N GLY A 61 -6.75 7.02 -2.15
CA GLY A 61 -6.56 5.62 -2.53
C GLY A 61 -7.52 4.69 -1.79
N ALA A 62 -7.80 4.93 -0.50
CA ALA A 62 -8.77 4.16 0.27
C ALA A 62 -10.19 4.35 -0.23
N GLN A 63 -10.58 5.60 -0.51
CA GLN A 63 -11.87 5.91 -1.09
C GLN A 63 -12.02 5.34 -2.51
N ALA A 64 -10.97 5.37 -3.33
CA ALA A 64 -10.99 4.79 -4.68
C ALA A 64 -10.98 3.26 -4.67
N PHE A 65 -10.39 2.64 -3.64
CA PHE A 65 -10.31 1.19 -3.48
C PHE A 65 -11.63 0.60 -2.96
N PHE A 66 -12.24 1.23 -1.94
CA PHE A 66 -13.47 0.74 -1.29
C PHE A 66 -14.74 1.46 -1.74
N GLY A 67 -14.63 2.61 -2.40
CA GLY A 67 -15.77 3.38 -2.86
C GLY A 67 -16.52 2.67 -3.99
N PRO A 68 -17.82 2.96 -4.16
CA PRO A 68 -18.60 2.39 -5.25
C PRO A 68 -18.03 2.88 -6.58
N ALA A 69 -17.73 1.94 -7.47
CA ALA A 69 -17.51 2.26 -8.89
C ALA A 69 -18.83 2.82 -9.43
N HIS A 70 -18.83 4.09 -9.80
CA HIS A 70 -19.97 4.78 -10.40
C HIS A 70 -20.20 4.31 -11.84
#